data_AF-A0A973EET3-F1
#
_entry.id   AF-A0A973EET3-F1
#
_cell.length_a   1.000
_cell.length_b   1.000
_cell.length_c   1.000
_cell.angle_alpha   90.00
_cell.angle_beta   90.00
_cell.angle_gamma   90.00
#
_symmetry.space_group_name_H-M   'P 1'
#
loop_
_entity.id
_entity.type
_entity.pdbx_description
1 polymer ?
#
loop_
_entity_poly.entity_id
_entity_poly.type
_entity_poly.pdbx_seq_one_letter_code
_entity_poly.pdbx_strand_id
1 'polypeptide(L)'
;EEVIYHLETYDVTTIRAATPMYLMARKIRAMGIKMVLSGEGADEIFGGYLYFHKAPDARAFHEETVRKVRRLHQFDCLRANKAMAAWGVEARVPFLDQDFLDFAMSLRPADKMVPADGMEKQLLREALGHLLPDAVAWRQKEQFSDGVGYGWIDALRDHAAAQVSDLALEQAAQRFVHNPPDTKEAYFYRTLFEQHFPLPSAALCVPGGKSVACSSPEAMAWDPDFDAMADPSGRAMRSVHKEAY
;
A
#
# COMPACT_ATOMS: atom_id res chain seq x y z
N GLU A 1 -2.83 -17.62 -6.21
CA GLU A 1 -4.14 -17.79 -6.88
C GLU A 1 -5.29 -17.36 -5.99
N GLU A 2 -5.61 -18.07 -4.90
CA GLU A 2 -6.76 -17.75 -4.01
C GLU A 2 -6.81 -16.28 -3.52
N VAL A 3 -5.66 -15.70 -3.15
CA VAL A 3 -5.59 -14.29 -2.74
C VAL A 3 -6.04 -13.35 -3.86
N ILE A 4 -5.64 -13.59 -5.11
CA ILE A 4 -6.03 -12.77 -6.26
C ILE A 4 -7.53 -12.91 -6.52
N TYR A 5 -8.06 -14.13 -6.42
CA TYR A 5 -9.50 -14.36 -6.50
C TYR A 5 -10.26 -13.57 -5.44
N HIS A 6 -9.84 -13.63 -4.18
CA HIS A 6 -10.53 -12.92 -3.10
C HIS A 6 -10.40 -11.39 -3.19
N LEU A 7 -9.27 -10.86 -3.64
CA LEU A 7 -9.07 -9.41 -3.75
C LEU A 7 -9.73 -8.81 -4.99
N GLU A 8 -9.84 -9.58 -6.07
CA GLU A 8 -10.33 -9.13 -7.37
C GLU A 8 -9.46 -7.96 -7.90
N THR A 9 -8.14 -8.10 -7.78
CA THR A 9 -7.17 -7.10 -8.28
C THR A 9 -5.91 -7.80 -8.81
N TYR A 10 -5.18 -7.11 -9.69
CA TYR A 10 -3.86 -7.51 -10.16
C TYR A 10 -2.76 -6.51 -9.74
N ASP A 11 -3.07 -5.57 -8.83
CA ASP A 11 -2.09 -4.63 -8.29
C ASP A 11 -1.03 -5.36 -7.44
N VAL A 12 0.24 -5.18 -7.80
CA VAL A 12 1.38 -5.87 -7.19
C VAL A 12 1.50 -5.56 -5.71
N THR A 13 1.44 -4.29 -5.34
CA THR A 13 1.60 -3.83 -3.95
C THR A 13 0.50 -4.40 -3.06
N THR A 14 -0.74 -4.34 -3.55
CA THR A 14 -1.92 -4.88 -2.87
C THR A 14 -1.80 -6.38 -2.66
N ILE A 15 -1.43 -7.15 -3.69
CA ILE A 15 -1.29 -8.62 -3.58
C ILE A 15 -0.16 -9.02 -2.63
N ARG A 16 1.00 -8.35 -2.73
CA ARG A 16 2.16 -8.55 -1.83
C ARG A 16 1.77 -8.37 -0.37
N ALA A 17 1.05 -7.30 -0.05
CA ALA A 17 0.64 -6.99 1.32
C ALA A 17 -0.57 -7.81 1.79
N ALA A 18 -1.49 -8.16 0.90
CA ALA A 18 -2.70 -8.91 1.24
C ALA A 18 -2.43 -10.38 1.54
N THR A 19 -1.43 -10.99 0.92
CA THR A 19 -1.18 -12.43 1.07
C THR A 19 -0.86 -12.82 2.53
N PRO A 20 0.05 -12.14 3.25
CA PRO A 20 0.25 -12.40 4.68
C PRO A 20 -1.00 -12.09 5.50
N MET A 21 -1.75 -11.05 5.14
CA MET A 21 -2.98 -10.66 5.83
C MET A 21 -4.09 -11.73 5.71
N TYR A 22 -4.23 -12.31 4.53
CA TYR A 22 -5.13 -13.44 4.25
C TYR A 22 -4.76 -14.66 5.10
N LEU A 23 -3.47 -15.00 5.17
CA LEU A 23 -2.98 -16.12 5.98
C LEU A 23 -3.15 -15.85 7.49
N MET A 24 -2.97 -14.61 7.92
CA MET A 24 -3.23 -14.17 9.30
C MET A 24 -4.72 -14.29 9.63
N ALA A 25 -5.62 -13.83 8.76
CA ALA A 25 -7.07 -13.93 8.93
C ALA A 25 -7.53 -15.38 9.12
N ARG A 26 -6.96 -16.32 8.35
CA ARG A 26 -7.21 -17.76 8.52
C ARG A 26 -6.93 -18.23 9.95
N LYS A 27 -5.80 -17.82 10.53
CA LYS A 27 -5.43 -18.17 11.90
C LYS A 27 -6.35 -17.51 12.93
N ILE A 28 -6.65 -16.23 12.76
CA ILE A 28 -7.58 -15.48 13.63
C ILE A 28 -8.94 -16.18 13.68
N ARG A 29 -9.47 -16.56 12.51
CA ARG A 29 -10.74 -17.29 12.43
C ARG A 29 -10.68 -18.65 13.13
N ALA A 30 -9.58 -19.39 12.98
CA ALA A 30 -9.40 -20.68 13.65
C ALA A 30 -9.37 -20.55 15.19
N MET A 31 -9.01 -19.38 15.72
CA MET A 31 -9.09 -19.06 17.15
C MET A 31 -10.51 -18.66 17.61
N GLY A 32 -11.49 -18.62 16.70
CA GLY A 32 -12.88 -18.23 17.01
C GLY A 32 -13.13 -16.72 17.02
N ILE A 33 -12.12 -15.91 16.72
CA ILE A 33 -12.24 -14.45 16.63
C ILE A 33 -12.93 -14.08 15.31
N LYS A 34 -13.92 -13.18 15.38
CA LYS A 34 -14.74 -12.77 14.23
C LYS A 34 -14.55 -11.32 13.83
N MET A 35 -13.88 -10.51 14.66
CA MET A 35 -13.66 -9.09 14.40
C MET A 35 -12.31 -8.66 14.96
N VAL A 36 -11.60 -7.80 14.22
CA VAL A 36 -10.35 -7.15 14.66
C VAL A 36 -10.36 -5.67 14.31
N LEU A 37 -9.60 -4.88 15.07
CA LEU A 37 -9.29 -3.48 14.75
C LEU A 37 -7.98 -3.42 13.95
N SER A 38 -7.93 -2.55 12.94
CA SER A 38 -6.74 -2.29 12.13
C SER A 38 -6.42 -0.79 12.07
N GLY A 39 -5.15 -0.47 11.84
CA GLY A 39 -4.64 0.90 11.75
C GLY A 39 -4.64 1.51 10.34
N GLU A 40 -5.32 0.88 9.38
CA GLU A 40 -5.44 1.42 8.00
C GLU A 40 -6.03 2.82 7.99
N GLY A 41 -5.55 3.68 7.10
CA GLY A 41 -5.97 5.08 6.98
C GLY A 41 -5.05 6.07 7.70
N ALA A 42 -4.28 5.64 8.70
CA ALA A 42 -3.42 6.54 9.46
C ALA A 42 -2.36 7.21 8.58
N ASP A 43 -1.75 6.47 7.65
CA ASP A 43 -0.73 7.00 6.75
C ASP A 43 -1.31 7.98 5.73
N GLU A 44 -2.52 7.74 5.25
CA GLU A 44 -3.23 8.59 4.29
C GLU A 44 -3.69 9.91 4.89
N ILE A 45 -4.10 9.91 6.16
CA ILE A 45 -4.64 11.10 6.84
C ILE A 45 -3.51 12.01 7.36
N PHE A 46 -2.42 11.40 7.83
CA PHE A 46 -1.32 12.09 8.53
C PHE A 46 0.00 12.10 7.75
N GLY A 47 0.02 11.69 6.49
CA GLY A 47 1.22 11.69 5.64
C GLY A 47 2.31 10.78 6.18
N GLY A 48 1.96 9.53 6.47
CA GLY A 48 2.85 8.55 7.09
C GLY A 48 3.75 7.76 6.14
N TYR A 49 3.61 7.96 4.83
CA TYR A 49 4.52 7.37 3.85
C TYR A 49 5.81 8.19 3.75
N LEU A 50 6.95 7.51 3.55
CA LEU A 50 8.27 8.18 3.52
C LEU A 50 8.39 9.25 2.42
N TYR A 51 7.60 9.17 1.34
CA TYR A 51 7.60 10.21 0.30
C TYR A 51 7.01 11.54 0.75
N PHE A 52 6.24 11.59 1.84
CA PHE A 52 5.75 12.85 2.40
C PHE A 52 6.86 13.73 2.99
N HIS A 53 8.05 13.17 3.26
CA HIS A 53 9.25 13.99 3.57
C HIS A 53 9.65 14.91 2.41
N LYS A 54 9.22 14.58 1.18
CA LYS A 54 9.52 15.36 -0.03
C LYS A 54 8.37 16.30 -0.42
N ALA A 55 7.29 16.36 0.34
CA ALA A 55 6.19 17.27 0.06
C ALA A 55 6.71 18.72 0.01
N PRO A 56 6.52 19.46 -1.10
CA PRO A 56 7.16 20.76 -1.28
C PRO A 56 6.58 21.84 -0.37
N ASP A 57 5.29 21.75 -0.06
CA ASP A 57 4.59 22.66 0.84
C ASP A 57 3.34 22.01 1.47
N ALA A 58 2.72 22.73 2.40
CA ALA A 58 1.55 22.28 3.15
C ALA A 58 0.33 22.02 2.25
N ARG A 59 0.21 22.74 1.12
CA ARG A 59 -0.90 22.57 0.18
C ARG A 59 -0.73 21.27 -0.59
N ALA A 60 0.44 21.02 -1.16
CA ALA A 60 0.75 19.77 -1.86
C ALA A 60 0.58 18.56 -0.93
N PHE A 61 1.07 18.66 0.32
CA PHE A 61 0.84 17.65 1.35
C PHE A 61 -0.66 17.36 1.54
N HIS A 62 -1.48 18.41 1.73
CA HIS A 62 -2.92 18.25 1.94
C HIS A 62 -3.62 17.63 0.71
N GLU A 63 -3.36 18.17 -0.48
CA GLU A 63 -3.96 17.68 -1.73
C GLU A 63 -3.65 16.20 -1.95
N GLU A 64 -2.44 15.75 -1.59
CA GLU A 64 -2.07 14.34 -1.64
C GLU A 64 -2.77 13.49 -0.57
N THR A 65 -2.85 13.94 0.69
CA THR A 65 -3.62 13.22 1.72
C THR A 65 -5.09 13.05 1.31
N VAL A 66 -5.71 14.09 0.75
CA VAL A 66 -7.09 14.03 0.22
C VAL A 66 -7.20 13.03 -0.93
N ARG A 67 -6.24 13.03 -1.85
CA ARG A 67 -6.20 12.09 -2.98
C ARG A 67 -6.07 10.65 -2.51
N LYS A 68 -5.19 10.41 -1.54
CA LYS A 68 -4.98 9.10 -0.93
C LYS A 68 -6.24 8.60 -0.22
N VAL A 69 -6.85 9.42 0.65
CA VAL A 69 -8.12 9.08 1.33
C VAL A 69 -9.22 8.75 0.31
N ARG A 70 -9.37 9.55 -0.74
CA ARG A 70 -10.37 9.30 -1.81
C ARG A 70 -10.15 8.00 -2.58
N ARG A 71 -8.93 7.48 -2.62
CA ARG A 71 -8.58 6.26 -3.37
C ARG A 71 -8.42 5.02 -2.48
N LEU A 72 -8.53 5.15 -1.15
CA LEU A 72 -8.42 4.03 -0.20
C LEU A 72 -9.30 2.83 -0.57
N HIS A 73 -10.51 3.09 -1.10
CA HIS A 73 -11.45 2.05 -1.53
C HIS A 73 -10.92 1.13 -2.65
N GLN A 74 -9.88 1.56 -3.37
CA GLN A 74 -9.24 0.80 -4.45
C GLN A 74 -7.99 0.03 -3.98
N PHE A 75 -7.46 0.36 -2.79
CA PHE A 75 -6.17 -0.13 -2.29
C PHE A 75 -6.33 -0.71 -0.88
N ASP A 76 -5.98 0.06 0.16
CA ASP A 76 -5.87 -0.42 1.54
C ASP A 76 -7.22 -0.88 2.12
N CYS A 77 -8.32 -0.19 1.85
CA CYS A 77 -9.65 -0.66 2.28
C CYS A 77 -10.05 -1.94 1.53
N LEU A 78 -9.72 -2.05 0.24
CA LEU A 78 -9.97 -3.25 -0.57
C LEU A 78 -9.22 -4.44 0.03
N ARG A 79 -7.91 -4.29 0.29
CA ARG A 79 -7.07 -5.30 0.93
C ARG A 79 -7.59 -5.66 2.31
N ALA A 80 -7.74 -4.66 3.19
CA ALA A 80 -8.15 -4.82 4.57
C ALA A 80 -9.47 -5.58 4.70
N ASN A 81 -10.45 -5.21 3.88
CA ASN A 81 -11.75 -5.85 3.88
C ASN A 81 -11.69 -7.26 3.27
N LYS A 82 -11.28 -7.38 2.01
CA LYS A 82 -11.43 -8.64 1.25
C LYS A 82 -10.53 -9.76 1.77
N ALA A 83 -9.31 -9.45 2.21
CA ALA A 83 -8.42 -10.49 2.75
C ALA A 83 -8.89 -11.04 4.11
N MET A 84 -9.52 -10.22 4.96
CA MET A 84 -10.10 -10.69 6.23
C MET A 84 -11.45 -11.40 6.00
N ALA A 85 -12.28 -10.84 5.13
CA ALA A 85 -13.59 -11.38 4.79
C ALA A 85 -13.49 -12.76 4.12
N ALA A 86 -12.40 -13.07 3.43
CA ALA A 86 -12.12 -14.39 2.88
C ALA A 86 -12.17 -15.52 3.92
N TRP A 87 -11.93 -15.20 5.19
CA TRP A 87 -12.02 -16.13 6.32
C TRP A 87 -13.15 -15.77 7.29
N GLY A 88 -14.10 -14.92 6.87
CA GLY A 88 -15.21 -14.47 7.69
C GLY A 88 -14.77 -13.72 8.95
N VAL A 89 -13.74 -12.88 8.84
CA VAL A 89 -13.29 -11.95 9.88
C VAL A 89 -13.61 -10.52 9.45
N GLU A 90 -14.29 -9.77 10.31
CA GLU A 90 -14.58 -8.35 10.11
C GLU A 90 -13.37 -7.50 10.51
N ALA A 91 -12.94 -6.60 9.63
CA ALA A 91 -11.93 -5.59 9.94
C ALA A 91 -12.61 -4.24 10.16
N ARG A 92 -12.35 -3.60 11.31
CA ARG A 92 -12.76 -2.22 11.58
C ARG A 92 -11.54 -1.31 11.58
N VAL A 93 -11.71 -0.11 11.07
CA VAL A 93 -10.62 0.84 10.77
C VAL A 93 -10.91 2.19 11.44
N PRO A 94 -10.63 2.35 12.75
CA PRO A 94 -11.04 3.55 13.49
C PRO A 94 -10.50 4.88 12.96
N PHE A 95 -9.35 4.86 12.29
CA PHE A 95 -8.81 6.06 11.62
C PHE A 95 -9.70 6.56 10.47
N LEU A 96 -10.56 5.72 9.91
CA LEU A 96 -11.49 6.08 8.84
C LEU A 96 -12.93 6.27 9.34
N ASP A 97 -13.10 6.39 10.66
CA ASP A 97 -14.35 6.88 11.23
C ASP A 97 -14.65 8.30 10.70
N GLN A 98 -15.92 8.60 10.45
CA GLN A 98 -16.32 9.85 9.81
C GLN A 98 -16.01 11.07 10.69
N ASP A 99 -16.34 11.01 11.98
CA ASP A 99 -16.11 12.12 12.91
C ASP A 99 -14.60 12.35 13.11
N PHE A 100 -13.84 11.26 13.20
CA PHE A 100 -12.38 11.35 13.29
C PHE A 100 -11.76 11.91 12.01
N LEU A 101 -12.24 11.50 10.83
CA LEU A 101 -11.74 11.97 9.55
C LEU A 101 -12.04 13.46 9.36
N ASP A 102 -13.25 13.91 9.69
CA ASP A 102 -13.64 15.33 9.63
C ASP A 102 -12.73 16.17 10.53
N PHE A 103 -12.47 15.70 11.76
CA PHE A 103 -11.51 16.35 12.65
C PHE A 103 -10.09 16.37 12.07
N ALA A 104 -9.53 15.21 11.73
CA ALA A 104 -8.13 15.07 11.32
C ALA A 104 -7.80 15.75 9.98
N MET A 105 -8.80 15.86 9.08
CA MET A 105 -8.67 16.57 7.82
C MET A 105 -8.89 18.08 7.93
N SER A 106 -9.51 18.55 9.02
CA SER A 106 -9.64 19.98 9.33
C SER A 106 -8.39 20.61 9.96
N LEU A 107 -7.47 19.79 10.48
CA LEU A 107 -6.20 20.24 11.03
C LEU A 107 -5.37 20.99 9.99
N ARG A 108 -4.62 22.02 10.42
CA ARG A 108 -3.76 22.77 9.51
C ARG A 108 -2.74 21.80 8.89
N PRO A 109 -2.62 21.72 7.55
CA PRO A 109 -1.72 20.76 6.93
C PRO A 109 -0.26 20.95 7.33
N ALA A 110 0.16 22.18 7.63
CA ALA A 110 1.50 22.48 8.13
C ALA A 110 1.84 21.75 9.44
N ASP A 111 0.85 21.52 10.31
CA ASP A 111 1.05 20.77 11.57
C ASP A 111 1.17 19.25 11.32
N LYS A 112 0.78 18.77 10.13
CA LYS A 112 0.88 17.37 9.72
C LYS A 112 2.12 17.08 8.87
N MET A 113 2.75 18.11 8.30
CA MET A 113 3.98 17.97 7.52
C MET A 113 5.09 17.37 8.36
N VAL A 114 5.95 16.57 7.72
CA VAL A 114 7.11 16.00 8.40
C VAL A 114 8.15 17.08 8.64
N PRO A 115 8.55 17.37 9.89
CA PRO A 115 9.60 18.36 10.15
C PRO A 115 10.95 17.86 9.62
N ALA A 116 11.87 18.79 9.31
CA ALA A 116 13.17 18.47 8.70
C ALA A 116 13.97 17.39 9.46
N ASP A 117 14.00 17.50 10.79
CA ASP A 117 14.64 16.51 11.69
C ASP A 117 13.60 15.67 12.46
N GLY A 118 12.35 15.69 11.99
CA GLY A 118 11.22 15.03 12.63
C GLY A 118 10.93 13.63 12.07
N MET A 119 9.74 13.13 12.41
CA MET A 119 9.25 11.84 11.95
C MET A 119 7.90 11.97 11.25
N GLU A 120 7.62 11.04 10.35
CA GLU A 120 6.29 10.92 9.75
C GLU A 120 5.23 10.73 10.84
N LYS A 121 4.07 11.38 10.67
CA LYS A 121 2.97 11.38 11.67
C LYS A 121 3.38 11.95 13.03
N GLN A 122 4.34 12.88 13.09
CA GLN A 122 4.82 13.46 14.34
C GLN A 122 3.70 14.00 15.24
N LEU A 123 2.71 14.70 14.69
CA LEU A 123 1.54 15.18 15.44
C LEU A 123 0.81 14.05 16.19
N LEU A 124 0.63 12.90 15.53
CA LEU A 124 0.00 11.72 16.14
C LEU A 124 0.88 11.10 17.22
N ARG A 125 2.20 11.06 17.00
CA ARG A 125 3.18 10.54 17.95
C ARG A 125 3.26 11.40 19.20
N GLU A 126 3.23 12.73 19.07
CA GLU A 126 3.21 13.65 20.20
C GLU A 126 1.90 13.53 20.99
N ALA A 127 0.77 13.36 20.31
CA ALA A 127 -0.54 13.23 20.96
C ALA A 127 -0.71 11.92 21.74
N LEU A 128 -0.25 10.79 21.20
CA LEU A 128 -0.57 9.45 21.71
C LEU A 128 0.64 8.59 22.09
N GLY A 129 1.86 9.05 21.82
CA GLY A 129 3.09 8.28 22.02
C GLY A 129 3.31 7.82 23.46
N HIS A 130 2.82 8.59 24.44
CA HIS A 130 2.87 8.25 25.86
C HIS A 130 2.12 6.96 26.25
N LEU A 131 1.26 6.43 25.36
CA LEU A 131 0.55 5.17 25.57
C LEU A 131 1.39 3.93 25.19
N LEU A 132 2.53 4.13 24.54
CA LEU A 132 3.37 3.07 23.99
C LEU A 132 4.82 3.21 24.49
N PRO A 133 5.63 2.15 24.47
CA PRO A 133 7.07 2.28 24.67
C PRO A 133 7.69 3.20 23.60
N ASP A 134 8.68 4.02 23.97
CA ASP A 134 9.34 4.97 23.06
C ASP A 134 9.89 4.28 21.80
N ALA A 135 10.43 3.07 21.95
CA ALA A 135 10.92 2.26 20.84
C ALA A 135 9.85 1.91 19.79
N VAL A 136 8.56 1.99 20.14
CA VAL A 136 7.42 1.82 19.23
C VAL A 136 6.89 3.18 18.78
N ALA A 137 6.68 4.10 19.74
CA ALA A 137 6.11 5.43 19.49
C ALA A 137 6.95 6.29 18.53
N TRP A 138 8.26 6.05 18.47
CA TRP A 138 9.24 6.80 17.67
C TRP A 138 9.99 5.93 16.68
N ARG A 139 9.42 4.79 16.29
CA ARG A 139 9.95 3.95 15.23
C ARG A 139 9.62 4.53 13.85
N GLN A 140 10.59 4.57 12.94
CA GLN A 140 10.39 4.96 11.55
C GLN A 140 9.44 3.99 10.83
N LYS A 141 8.66 4.51 9.89
CA LYS A 141 7.75 3.74 9.05
C LYS A 141 8.48 2.67 8.26
N GLU A 142 7.95 1.46 8.36
CA GLU A 142 8.20 0.37 7.42
C GLU A 142 6.88 -0.02 6.73
N GLN A 143 6.94 -0.29 5.44
CA GLN A 143 5.78 -0.81 4.71
C GLN A 143 5.49 -2.25 5.12
N PHE A 144 4.21 -2.64 5.08
CA PHE A 144 3.79 -3.95 5.54
C PHE A 144 4.47 -5.09 4.76
N SER A 145 4.59 -4.95 3.43
CA SER A 145 5.27 -5.95 2.59
C SER A 145 6.75 -6.13 2.90
N ASP A 146 7.42 -5.09 3.41
CA ASP A 146 8.82 -5.14 3.81
C ASP A 146 8.98 -5.69 5.23
N GLY A 147 8.13 -5.26 6.16
CA GLY A 147 8.14 -5.70 7.56
C GLY A 147 7.72 -7.17 7.78
N VAL A 148 7.06 -7.80 6.80
CA VAL A 148 6.74 -9.25 6.85
C VAL A 148 8.00 -10.12 6.68
N GLY A 149 9.07 -9.56 6.10
CA GLY A 149 10.36 -10.20 5.95
C GLY A 149 10.92 -10.07 4.54
N TYR A 150 12.21 -9.74 4.43
CA TYR A 150 12.85 -9.40 3.16
C TYR A 150 12.73 -10.48 2.08
N GLY A 151 12.84 -11.76 2.47
CA GLY A 151 12.73 -12.90 1.55
C GLY A 151 11.32 -13.14 0.97
N TRP A 152 10.28 -12.47 1.48
CA TRP A 152 8.92 -12.61 0.94
C TRP A 152 8.81 -12.05 -0.47
N ILE A 153 9.23 -10.79 -0.66
CA ILE A 153 9.17 -10.12 -1.96
C ILE A 153 10.11 -10.80 -2.96
N ASP A 154 11.30 -11.17 -2.52
CA ASP A 154 12.29 -11.82 -3.39
C ASP A 154 11.77 -13.17 -3.90
N ALA A 155 11.17 -13.98 -3.02
CA ALA A 155 10.56 -15.26 -3.41
C ALA A 155 9.38 -15.09 -4.40
N LEU A 156 8.56 -14.04 -4.25
CA LEU A 156 7.49 -13.73 -5.20
C LEU A 156 8.04 -13.36 -6.58
N ARG A 157 9.09 -12.54 -6.61
CA ARG A 157 9.76 -12.14 -7.85
C ARG A 157 10.39 -13.34 -8.56
N ASP A 158 11.11 -14.17 -7.82
CA ASP A 158 11.76 -15.37 -8.36
C ASP A 158 10.72 -16.37 -8.90
N HIS A 159 9.63 -16.58 -8.17
CA HIS A 159 8.54 -17.43 -8.61
C HIS A 159 7.91 -16.91 -9.91
N ALA A 160 7.59 -15.62 -9.99
CA ALA A 160 7.04 -15.03 -11.21
C ALA A 160 8.04 -15.06 -12.38
N ALA A 161 9.33 -14.83 -12.11
CA ALA A 161 10.39 -14.87 -13.11
C ALA A 161 10.54 -16.26 -13.76
N ALA A 162 10.32 -17.32 -12.99
CA ALA A 162 10.32 -18.69 -13.49
C ALA A 162 9.09 -19.04 -14.36
N GLN A 163 7.99 -18.30 -14.22
CA GLN A 163 6.71 -18.56 -14.91
C GLN A 163 6.49 -17.68 -16.14
N VAL A 164 7.21 -16.56 -16.26
CA VAL A 164 7.03 -15.57 -17.33
C VAL A 164 8.33 -15.40 -18.12
N SER A 165 8.28 -15.69 -19.42
CA SER A 165 9.43 -15.47 -20.30
C SER A 165 9.64 -13.99 -20.62
N ASP A 166 10.86 -13.62 -21.00
CA ASP A 166 11.14 -12.24 -21.43
C ASP A 166 10.31 -11.86 -22.67
N LEU A 167 10.17 -12.77 -23.63
CA LEU A 167 9.31 -12.58 -24.80
C LEU A 167 7.84 -12.32 -24.43
N ALA A 168 7.31 -13.04 -23.43
CA ALA A 168 5.94 -12.82 -22.98
C ALA A 168 5.76 -11.41 -22.40
N LEU A 169 6.76 -10.92 -21.65
CA LEU A 169 6.75 -9.57 -21.10
C LEU A 169 6.90 -8.51 -22.20
N GLU A 170 7.80 -8.70 -23.16
CA GLU A 170 7.95 -7.82 -24.33
C GLU A 170 6.65 -7.68 -25.13
N GLN A 171 5.87 -8.76 -25.21
CA GLN A 171 4.58 -8.79 -25.89
C GLN A 171 3.39 -8.47 -24.99
N ALA A 172 3.61 -8.04 -23.73
CA ALA A 172 2.55 -7.82 -22.75
C ALA A 172 1.47 -6.85 -23.25
N ALA A 173 1.84 -5.77 -23.94
CA ALA A 173 0.89 -4.79 -24.49
C ALA A 173 0.00 -5.34 -25.60
N GLN A 174 0.40 -6.42 -26.28
CA GLN A 174 -0.42 -7.09 -27.30
C GLN A 174 -1.51 -7.95 -26.65
N ARG A 175 -1.19 -8.58 -25.51
CA ARG A 175 -2.11 -9.43 -24.76
C ARG A 175 -3.02 -8.63 -23.83
N PHE A 176 -2.44 -7.72 -23.07
CA PHE A 176 -3.10 -6.93 -22.04
C PHE A 176 -3.22 -5.47 -22.49
N VAL A 177 -4.21 -5.18 -23.32
CA VAL A 177 -4.41 -3.83 -23.91
C VAL A 177 -4.62 -2.77 -22.83
N HIS A 178 -5.38 -3.08 -21.78
CA HIS A 178 -5.56 -2.21 -20.62
C HIS A 178 -4.55 -2.56 -19.53
N ASN A 179 -3.85 -1.56 -18.99
CA ASN A 179 -2.81 -1.70 -17.96
C ASN A 179 -1.83 -2.83 -18.27
N PRO A 180 -1.04 -2.73 -19.36
CA PRO A 180 -0.06 -3.73 -19.69
C PRO A 180 0.98 -3.84 -18.56
N PRO A 181 1.28 -5.05 -18.06
CA PRO A 181 2.28 -5.25 -17.03
C PRO A 181 3.68 -4.94 -17.57
N ASP A 182 4.48 -4.24 -16.77
CA ASP A 182 5.87 -3.84 -17.06
C ASP A 182 6.90 -4.69 -16.31
N THR A 183 6.45 -5.60 -15.46
CA THR A 183 7.28 -6.58 -14.74
C THR A 183 6.70 -7.99 -14.89
N LYS A 184 7.57 -9.00 -14.75
CA LYS A 184 7.15 -10.42 -14.77
C LYS A 184 6.17 -10.75 -13.65
N GLU A 185 6.32 -10.14 -12.48
CA GLU A 185 5.41 -10.31 -11.34
C GLU A 185 4.02 -9.74 -11.63
N ALA A 186 3.95 -8.50 -12.15
CA ALA A 186 2.69 -7.91 -12.60
C ALA A 186 2.03 -8.77 -13.70
N TYR A 187 2.82 -9.30 -14.64
CA TYR A 187 2.35 -10.18 -15.70
C TYR A 187 1.74 -11.47 -15.16
N PHE A 188 2.43 -12.09 -14.20
CA PHE A 188 1.99 -13.31 -13.54
C PHE A 188 0.65 -13.07 -12.81
N TYR A 189 0.56 -12.01 -12.01
CA TYR A 189 -0.69 -11.66 -11.31
C TYR A 189 -1.82 -11.32 -12.26
N ARG A 190 -1.55 -10.56 -13.32
CA ARG A 190 -2.54 -10.23 -14.35
C ARG A 190 -3.04 -11.48 -15.08
N THR A 191 -2.17 -12.44 -15.33
CA THR A 191 -2.56 -13.74 -15.91
C THR A 191 -3.51 -14.51 -14.99
N LEU A 192 -3.20 -14.61 -13.69
CA LEU A 192 -4.08 -15.26 -12.71
C LEU A 192 -5.41 -14.51 -12.53
N PHE A 193 -5.38 -13.18 -12.58
CA PHE A 193 -6.59 -12.37 -12.51
C PHE A 193 -7.53 -12.65 -13.70
N GLU A 194 -7.04 -12.65 -14.94
CA GLU A 194 -7.89 -12.92 -16.11
C GLU A 194 -8.37 -14.38 -16.20
N GLN A 195 -7.71 -15.32 -15.52
CA GLN A 195 -8.22 -16.69 -15.37
C GLN A 195 -9.48 -16.75 -14.51
N HIS A 196 -9.54 -15.96 -13.43
CA HIS A 196 -10.73 -15.89 -12.56
C HIS A 196 -11.79 -14.92 -13.09
N PHE A 197 -11.37 -13.82 -13.72
CA PHE A 197 -12.23 -12.73 -14.16
C PHE A 197 -12.03 -12.46 -15.66
N PRO A 198 -12.49 -13.36 -16.55
CA PRO A 198 -12.26 -13.27 -18.00
C PRO A 198 -13.20 -12.27 -18.68
N LEU A 199 -13.32 -11.06 -18.10
CA LEU A 199 -14.14 -9.97 -18.62
C LEU A 199 -13.29 -8.69 -18.71
N PRO A 200 -13.29 -8.00 -19.86
CA PRO A 200 -12.54 -6.74 -20.00
C PRO A 200 -12.94 -5.70 -18.95
N SER A 201 -14.23 -5.65 -18.57
CA SER A 201 -14.73 -4.73 -17.55
C SER A 201 -14.14 -4.99 -16.16
N ALA A 202 -13.82 -6.24 -15.81
CA ALA A 202 -13.18 -6.54 -14.54
C ALA A 202 -11.78 -5.91 -14.48
N ALA A 203 -11.04 -5.95 -15.58
CA ALA A 203 -9.71 -5.34 -15.64
C ALA A 203 -9.76 -3.81 -15.52
N LEU A 204 -10.83 -3.17 -16.01
CA LEU A 204 -11.07 -1.71 -15.89
C LEU A 204 -11.36 -1.26 -14.45
N CYS A 205 -11.79 -2.17 -13.57
CA CYS A 205 -12.03 -1.86 -12.16
C CYS A 205 -10.73 -1.70 -11.35
N VAL A 206 -9.62 -2.23 -11.85
CA VAL A 206 -8.31 -2.17 -11.19
C VAL A 206 -7.58 -0.91 -11.66
N PRO A 207 -7.24 0.03 -10.77
CA PRO A 207 -6.56 1.26 -11.17
C PRO A 207 -5.21 0.95 -11.83
N GLY A 208 -4.94 1.65 -12.93
CA GLY A 208 -3.64 1.66 -13.57
C GLY A 208 -2.77 2.84 -13.15
N GLY A 209 -1.57 2.89 -13.74
CA GLY A 209 -0.61 3.98 -13.57
C GLY A 209 0.61 3.57 -12.75
N LYS A 210 1.70 4.31 -12.93
CA LYS A 210 2.92 4.15 -12.14
C LYS A 210 2.65 4.59 -10.70
N SER A 211 3.22 3.85 -9.75
CA SER A 211 3.23 4.20 -8.33
C SER A 211 4.53 3.71 -7.71
N VAL A 212 5.12 4.53 -6.84
CA VAL A 212 6.31 4.18 -6.04
C VAL A 212 5.94 4.29 -4.57
N ALA A 213 6.12 3.25 -3.77
CA ALA A 213 5.83 3.30 -2.34
C ALA A 213 4.39 3.79 -1.99
N CYS A 214 3.41 3.36 -2.78
CA CYS A 214 2.00 3.79 -2.70
C CYS A 214 1.76 5.28 -3.03
N SER A 215 2.70 5.95 -3.69
CA SER A 215 2.57 7.34 -4.13
C SER A 215 1.57 7.50 -5.28
N SER A 216 1.02 8.71 -5.40
CA SER A 216 0.31 9.15 -6.59
C SER A 216 1.29 9.64 -7.68
N PRO A 217 0.86 9.68 -8.96
CA PRO A 217 1.64 10.34 -10.01
C PRO A 217 2.00 11.80 -9.67
N GLU A 218 1.14 12.51 -8.95
CA GLU A 218 1.42 13.88 -8.51
C GLU A 218 2.53 13.95 -7.46
N ALA A 219 2.58 12.98 -6.53
CA ALA A 219 3.65 12.88 -5.55
C ALA A 219 4.97 12.40 -6.17
N MET A 220 4.94 11.68 -7.30
CA MET A 220 6.16 11.35 -8.05
C MET A 220 6.90 12.61 -8.53
N ALA A 221 6.17 13.69 -8.83
CA ALA A 221 6.77 14.96 -9.25
C ALA A 221 7.48 15.75 -8.13
N TRP A 222 7.37 15.31 -6.87
CA TRP A 222 8.03 15.98 -5.74
C TRP A 222 9.52 15.69 -5.65
N ASP A 223 9.97 14.57 -6.21
CA ASP A 223 11.38 14.20 -6.25
C ASP A 223 11.70 13.53 -7.60
N PRO A 224 12.56 14.14 -8.43
CA PRO A 224 12.96 13.57 -9.72
C PRO A 224 13.53 12.15 -9.62
N ASP A 225 14.09 11.77 -8.46
CA ASP A 225 14.61 10.42 -8.26
C ASP A 225 13.49 9.35 -8.27
N PHE A 226 12.23 9.73 -8.02
CA PHE A 226 11.09 8.81 -8.05
C PHE A 226 10.76 8.29 -9.45
N ASP A 227 11.06 9.05 -10.51
CA ASP A 227 10.81 8.64 -11.89
C ASP A 227 11.72 7.47 -12.34
N ALA A 228 12.89 7.32 -11.70
CA ALA A 228 13.86 6.27 -12.01
C ALA A 228 13.59 4.95 -11.23
N MET A 229 12.62 4.92 -10.33
CA MET A 229 12.39 3.81 -9.40
C MET A 229 11.32 2.85 -9.93
N ALA A 230 11.74 1.62 -10.26
CA ALA A 230 10.86 0.56 -10.76
C ALA A 230 10.27 -0.35 -9.66
N ASP A 231 10.79 -0.29 -8.43
CA ASP A 231 10.28 -1.09 -7.31
C ASP A 231 9.30 -0.24 -6.48
N PRO A 232 8.03 -0.67 -6.32
CA PRO A 232 7.07 0.04 -5.49
C PRO A 232 7.32 -0.14 -3.98
N SER A 233 8.35 -0.88 -3.56
CA SER A 233 8.68 -1.07 -2.14
C SER A 233 9.15 0.21 -1.43
N GLY A 234 9.01 0.23 -0.10
CA GLY A 234 9.49 1.33 0.73
C GLY A 234 11.01 1.42 0.77
N ARG A 235 11.71 0.30 0.47
CA ARG A 235 13.17 0.20 0.35
C ARG A 235 13.74 1.14 -0.70
N ALA A 236 12.91 1.55 -1.64
CA ALA A 236 13.28 2.42 -2.72
C ALA A 236 13.65 3.83 -2.17
N MET A 237 13.11 4.25 -1.02
CA MET A 237 13.33 5.58 -0.40
C MET A 237 14.66 5.68 0.39
N ARG A 238 15.78 5.34 -0.25
CA ARG A 238 17.11 5.20 0.38
C ARG A 238 17.65 6.46 1.06
N SER A 239 17.24 7.65 0.62
CA SER A 239 17.69 8.93 1.21
C SER A 239 16.97 9.29 2.51
N VAL A 240 15.86 8.61 2.83
CA VAL A 240 15.02 8.88 4.02
C VAL A 240 15.08 7.72 5.02
N HIS A 241 15.26 6.49 4.55
CA HIS A 241 15.33 5.28 5.38
C HIS A 241 16.66 5.23 6.16
N LYS A 242 16.62 5.42 7.49
CA LYS A 242 17.85 5.54 8.32
C LYS A 242 18.45 4.19 8.69
N GLU A 243 17.62 3.17 8.90
CA GLU A 243 18.05 1.80 9.23
C GLU A 243 17.15 0.82 8.47
N ALA A 244 17.62 0.23 7.37
CA ALA A 244 17.04 -0.98 6.82
C ALA A 244 17.67 -2.16 7.58
N TYR A 245 16.85 -2.99 8.23
CA TYR A 245 17.32 -4.23 8.86
C TYR A 245 17.73 -5.27 7.81
#